data_AF-A0A7G9Z1Q3-F1
#
_entry.id   AF-A0A7G9Z1Q3-F1
#
_cell.length_a   1.000
_cell.length_b   1.000
_cell.length_c   1.000
_cell.angle_alpha   90.00
_cell.angle_beta   90.00
_cell.angle_gamma   90.00
#
_symmetry.space_group_name_H-M   'P 1'
#
loop_
_entity.id
_entity.type
_entity.pdbx_description
1 polymer ?
#
loop_
_entity_poly.entity_id
_entity_poly.type
_entity_poly.pdbx_seq_one_letter_code
_entity_poly.pdbx_strand_id
1 'polypeptide(L)'
;MGAALIYAVSFMIVAGIQIIMSRMLDARRIFVVGIPLIFGLSVDALPELYENIHHPWLQPIFSSSLFLATVLVIILNLIFRMGIAQRKQLILEPGVDSSEKIFTFMEKQGSAWGARKEVIYRAISAMNEFFESVSTLGLTKGKIKADVSFDEFNLDIDLRYDGMLMEFPTLHPTETDLLRDEKATIKLSGFMITQYVDTVKSDLKDGLCRVQFHFDH
;
A
#
# COMPACT_ATOMS: atom_id res chain seq x y z
N MET A 1 22.38 -34.98 -7.44
CA MET A 1 21.07 -34.54 -7.97
C MET A 1 20.04 -34.28 -6.86
N GLY A 2 19.87 -35.16 -5.86
CA GLY A 2 18.91 -34.93 -4.76
C GLY A 2 19.09 -33.62 -3.99
N ALA A 3 20.32 -33.22 -3.68
CA ALA A 3 20.60 -31.93 -3.03
C ALA A 3 20.13 -30.71 -3.86
N ALA A 4 20.28 -30.76 -5.19
CA ALA A 4 19.82 -29.69 -6.07
C ALA A 4 18.29 -29.61 -6.12
N LEU A 5 17.59 -30.76 -6.07
CA LEU A 5 16.13 -30.80 -6.00
C LEU A 5 15.59 -30.23 -4.68
N ILE A 6 16.18 -30.64 -3.55
CA ILE A 6 15.81 -30.12 -2.23
C ILE A 6 16.03 -28.60 -2.16
N TYR A 7 17.17 -28.13 -2.69
CA TYR A 7 17.47 -26.70 -2.77
C TYR A 7 16.42 -25.95 -3.61
N ALA A 8 16.09 -26.47 -4.80
CA ALA A 8 15.11 -25.84 -5.69
C ALA A 8 13.72 -25.78 -5.04
N VAL A 9 13.26 -26.87 -4.42
CA VAL A 9 11.95 -26.91 -3.72
C VAL A 9 11.91 -25.95 -2.54
N SER A 10 12.98 -25.90 -1.74
CA SER A 10 13.07 -24.97 -0.61
C SER A 10 13.00 -23.52 -1.07
N PHE A 11 13.70 -23.17 -2.14
CA PHE A 11 13.66 -21.84 -2.74
C PHE A 11 12.27 -21.48 -3.26
N MET A 12 11.59 -22.41 -3.96
CA MET A 12 10.22 -22.19 -4.45
C MET A 12 9.22 -21.94 -3.32
N ILE A 13 9.31 -22.68 -2.21
CA ILE A 13 8.44 -22.48 -1.05
C ILE A 13 8.66 -21.10 -0.43
N VAL A 14 9.93 -20.72 -0.20
CA VAL A 14 10.26 -19.40 0.37
C VAL A 14 9.81 -18.27 -0.54
N ALA A 15 10.01 -18.39 -1.85
CA ALA A 15 9.53 -17.42 -2.82
C ALA A 15 8.00 -17.28 -2.80
N GLY A 16 7.27 -18.41 -2.70
CA GLY A 16 5.81 -18.40 -2.54
C GLY A 16 5.35 -17.66 -1.28
N ILE A 17 5.99 -17.91 -0.14
CA ILE A 17 5.71 -17.21 1.12
C ILE A 17 6.01 -15.71 0.99
N GLN A 18 7.13 -15.34 0.36
CA GLN A 18 7.48 -13.93 0.12
C GLN A 18 6.44 -13.21 -0.74
N ILE A 19 5.94 -13.87 -1.80
CA ILE A 19 4.86 -13.33 -2.65
C ILE A 19 3.60 -13.08 -1.81
N ILE A 20 3.21 -14.04 -0.97
CA ILE A 20 2.05 -13.90 -0.08
C ILE A 20 2.24 -12.73 0.91
N MET A 21 3.44 -12.62 1.51
CA MET A 21 3.76 -11.62 2.53
C MET A 21 4.12 -10.23 1.99
N SER A 22 4.25 -10.08 0.66
CA SER A 22 4.54 -8.80 0.00
C SER A 22 3.45 -7.76 0.29
N ARG A 23 2.22 -8.23 0.49
CA ARG A 23 1.08 -7.43 0.87
C ARG A 23 0.77 -7.63 2.35
N MET A 24 0.31 -6.59 3.03
CA MET A 24 0.00 -6.66 4.46
C MET A 24 -1.13 -7.67 4.71
N LEU A 25 -1.01 -8.46 5.79
CA LEU A 25 -1.99 -9.48 6.13
C LEU A 25 -3.15 -8.84 6.90
N ASP A 26 -4.28 -8.69 6.23
CA ASP A 26 -5.55 -8.33 6.86
C ASP A 26 -6.38 -9.60 7.16
N ALA A 27 -7.47 -9.45 7.90
CA ALA A 27 -8.35 -10.56 8.25
C ALA A 27 -8.81 -11.35 7.01
N ARG A 28 -9.11 -10.65 5.90
CA ARG A 28 -9.53 -11.27 4.63
C ARG A 28 -8.43 -12.14 4.04
N ARG A 29 -7.21 -11.61 3.89
CA ARG A 29 -6.10 -12.35 3.29
C ARG A 29 -5.69 -13.55 4.12
N ILE A 30 -5.81 -13.48 5.44
CA ILE A 30 -5.58 -14.65 6.30
C ILE A 30 -6.48 -15.81 5.86
N PHE A 31 -7.76 -15.57 5.55
CA PHE A 31 -8.66 -16.60 5.03
C PHE A 31 -8.37 -16.99 3.58
N VAL A 32 -8.13 -16.02 2.69
CA VAL A 32 -7.84 -16.28 1.26
C VAL A 32 -6.58 -17.12 1.07
N VAL A 33 -5.60 -17.01 1.96
CA VAL A 33 -4.36 -17.80 1.90
C VAL A 33 -4.48 -19.08 2.72
N GLY A 34 -4.98 -18.96 3.96
CA GLY A 34 -5.00 -20.06 4.91
C GLY A 34 -5.93 -21.20 4.49
N ILE A 35 -7.15 -20.89 4.05
CA ILE A 35 -8.12 -21.91 3.64
C ILE A 35 -7.58 -22.71 2.44
N PRO A 36 -7.15 -22.10 1.32
CA PRO A 36 -6.64 -22.86 0.19
C PRO A 36 -5.36 -23.64 0.49
N LEU A 37 -4.48 -23.12 1.36
CA LEU A 37 -3.29 -23.84 1.79
C LEU A 37 -3.65 -25.12 2.57
N ILE A 38 -4.58 -25.00 3.53
CA ILE A 38 -5.04 -26.15 4.32
C ILE A 38 -5.73 -27.18 3.43
N PHE A 39 -6.66 -26.75 2.57
CA PHE A 39 -7.42 -27.64 1.69
C PHE A 39 -6.54 -28.27 0.60
N GLY A 40 -5.58 -27.53 0.05
CA GLY A 40 -4.61 -28.07 -0.90
C GLY A 40 -3.78 -29.19 -0.27
N LEU A 41 -3.18 -28.92 0.90
CA LEU A 41 -2.37 -29.92 1.61
C LEU A 41 -3.19 -31.13 2.06
N SER A 42 -4.47 -30.97 2.38
CA SER A 42 -5.30 -32.10 2.80
C SER A 42 -5.60 -33.09 1.68
N VAL A 43 -5.55 -32.70 0.39
CA VAL A 43 -5.67 -33.64 -0.73
C VAL A 43 -4.56 -34.68 -0.70
N ASP A 44 -3.33 -34.23 -0.43
CA ASP A 44 -2.16 -35.11 -0.39
C ASP A 44 -2.03 -35.84 0.96
N ALA A 45 -2.47 -35.21 2.06
CA ALA A 45 -2.35 -35.77 3.41
C ALA A 45 -3.50 -36.72 3.80
N LEU A 46 -4.71 -36.51 3.28
CA LEU A 46 -5.94 -37.24 3.64
C LEU A 46 -6.76 -37.58 2.38
N PRO A 47 -6.22 -38.41 1.46
CA PRO A 47 -6.87 -38.70 0.17
C PRO A 47 -8.27 -39.34 0.33
N GLU A 48 -8.46 -40.18 1.36
CA GLU A 48 -9.72 -40.87 1.67
C GLU A 48 -10.92 -39.93 1.85
N LEU A 49 -10.69 -38.67 2.29
CA LEU A 49 -11.75 -37.67 2.44
C LEU A 49 -12.36 -37.25 1.09
N TYR A 50 -11.61 -37.37 0.01
CA TYR A 50 -11.98 -36.88 -1.31
C TYR A 50 -12.42 -37.98 -2.28
N GLU A 51 -12.12 -39.26 -1.97
CA GLU A 51 -12.51 -40.42 -2.79
C GLU A 51 -14.04 -40.56 -2.94
N ASN A 52 -14.80 -40.15 -1.92
CA ASN A 52 -16.26 -40.25 -1.89
C ASN A 52 -16.98 -39.12 -2.65
N ILE A 53 -16.24 -38.17 -3.25
CA ILE A 53 -16.83 -37.07 -4.02
C ILE A 53 -17.15 -37.58 -5.43
N HIS A 54 -18.31 -38.23 -5.58
CA HIS A 54 -18.73 -38.89 -6.82
C HIS A 54 -19.44 -37.96 -7.82
N HIS A 55 -19.43 -36.63 -7.60
CA HIS A 55 -20.02 -35.69 -8.55
C HIS A 55 -19.08 -35.48 -9.75
N PRO A 56 -19.48 -35.82 -10.99
CA PRO A 56 -18.58 -35.86 -12.15
C PRO A 56 -17.92 -34.53 -12.50
N TRP A 57 -18.53 -33.41 -12.12
CA TRP A 57 -18.03 -32.06 -12.43
C TRP A 57 -17.06 -31.52 -11.37
N LEU A 58 -17.09 -32.09 -10.16
CA LEU A 58 -16.23 -31.68 -9.05
C LEU A 58 -14.96 -32.52 -8.96
N GLN A 59 -14.99 -33.75 -9.48
CA GLN A 59 -13.88 -34.69 -9.46
C GLN A 59 -12.55 -34.10 -9.99
N PRO A 60 -12.53 -33.30 -11.08
CA PRO A 60 -11.28 -32.69 -11.55
C PRO A 60 -10.67 -31.69 -10.56
N ILE A 61 -11.48 -31.05 -9.72
CA ILE A 61 -11.01 -30.04 -8.74
C ILE A 61 -10.13 -30.69 -7.68
N PHE A 62 -10.46 -31.92 -7.27
CA PHE A 62 -9.73 -32.68 -6.26
C PHE A 62 -8.59 -33.53 -6.85
N SER A 63 -8.29 -33.40 -8.15
CA SER A 63 -7.24 -34.18 -8.82
C SER A 63 -5.82 -33.79 -8.44
N SER A 64 -5.62 -32.57 -7.92
CA SER A 64 -4.32 -32.13 -7.39
C SER A 64 -4.49 -31.08 -6.29
N SER A 65 -3.60 -31.12 -5.30
CA SER A 65 -3.53 -30.14 -4.22
C SER A 65 -3.40 -28.71 -4.74
N LEU A 66 -2.56 -28.50 -5.76
CA LEU A 66 -2.36 -27.19 -6.38
C LEU A 66 -3.63 -26.66 -7.07
N PHE A 67 -4.36 -27.52 -7.80
CA PHE A 67 -5.57 -27.10 -8.50
C PHE A 67 -6.70 -26.74 -7.54
N LEU A 68 -6.95 -27.58 -6.51
CA LEU A 68 -7.92 -27.27 -5.47
C LEU A 68 -7.59 -25.95 -4.77
N ALA A 69 -6.33 -25.76 -4.36
CA ALA A 69 -5.89 -24.52 -3.74
C ALA A 69 -6.13 -23.32 -4.67
N THR A 70 -5.78 -23.44 -5.95
CA THR A 70 -5.95 -22.36 -6.93
C THR A 70 -7.42 -21.99 -7.10
N VAL A 71 -8.31 -22.97 -7.27
CA VAL A 71 -9.76 -22.74 -7.40
C VAL A 71 -10.32 -22.06 -6.15
N LEU A 72 -9.94 -22.54 -4.95
CA LEU A 72 -10.38 -21.93 -3.70
C LEU A 72 -9.85 -20.50 -3.53
N VAL A 73 -8.59 -20.21 -3.87
CA VAL A 73 -8.05 -18.84 -3.86
C VAL A 73 -8.90 -17.92 -4.75
N ILE A 74 -9.24 -18.36 -5.96
CA ILE A 74 -10.04 -17.57 -6.90
C ILE A 74 -11.44 -17.32 -6.33
N ILE A 75 -12.13 -18.37 -5.84
CA ILE A 75 -13.48 -18.26 -5.29
C ILE A 75 -13.50 -17.34 -4.05
N LEU A 76 -12.59 -17.55 -3.11
CA LEU A 76 -12.50 -16.74 -1.90
C LEU A 76 -12.15 -15.29 -2.23
N ASN A 77 -11.25 -15.05 -3.18
CA ASN A 77 -11.00 -13.69 -3.66
C ASN A 77 -12.28 -13.07 -4.22
N LEU A 78 -13.03 -13.76 -5.08
CA LEU A 78 -14.28 -13.22 -5.64
C LEU A 78 -15.33 -12.91 -4.57
N ILE A 79 -15.51 -13.82 -3.61
CA ILE A 79 -16.46 -13.64 -2.50
C ILE A 79 -16.07 -12.43 -1.66
N PHE A 80 -14.79 -12.34 -1.28
CA PHE A 80 -14.34 -11.28 -0.40
C PHE A 80 -14.05 -9.97 -1.13
N ARG A 81 -13.92 -9.95 -2.46
CA ARG A 81 -13.70 -8.72 -3.26
C ARG A 81 -14.82 -7.69 -3.09
N MET A 82 -15.98 -8.10 -2.58
CA MET A 82 -17.11 -7.22 -2.28
C MET A 82 -16.81 -6.36 -1.04
N GLY A 83 -15.99 -5.30 -1.20
CA GLY A 83 -15.58 -4.44 -0.10
C GLY A 83 -14.97 -3.11 -0.54
N ILE A 84 -15.86 -2.16 -0.86
CA ILE A 84 -15.84 -0.69 -0.79
C ILE A 84 -14.48 0.00 -0.59
N ALA A 85 -14.20 1.00 -1.43
CA ALA A 85 -13.14 1.99 -1.23
C ALA A 85 -13.16 2.56 0.20
N GLN A 86 -12.08 2.39 0.94
CA GLN A 86 -11.99 2.80 2.34
C GLN A 86 -11.44 4.22 2.39
N ARG A 87 -12.06 5.12 3.16
CA ARG A 87 -11.53 6.46 3.42
C ARG A 87 -11.34 6.70 4.91
N LYS A 88 -10.20 7.25 5.29
CA LYS A 88 -9.86 7.63 6.65
C LYS A 88 -9.19 8.99 6.66
N GLN A 89 -9.49 9.78 7.68
CA GLN A 89 -8.95 11.11 7.84
C GLN A 89 -7.91 11.12 8.95
N LEU A 90 -6.83 11.84 8.71
CA LEU A 90 -5.78 12.21 9.66
C LEU A 90 -5.71 13.73 9.75
N ILE A 91 -5.60 14.26 10.96
CA ILE A 91 -5.38 15.69 11.19
C ILE A 91 -3.99 15.85 11.79
N LEU A 92 -3.17 16.68 11.14
CA LEU A 92 -1.80 16.99 11.52
C LEU A 92 -1.71 18.45 11.95
N GLU A 93 -1.16 18.68 13.14
CA GLU A 93 -0.98 20.00 13.74
C GLU A 93 0.51 20.36 13.78
N PRO A 94 0.96 21.34 12.96
CA PRO A 94 2.36 21.79 12.96
C PRO A 94 2.85 22.18 14.35
N GLY A 95 4.05 21.71 14.72
CA GLY A 95 4.67 21.99 16.02
C GLY A 95 4.12 21.17 17.20
N VAL A 96 3.05 20.40 17.01
CA VAL A 96 2.48 19.48 18.03
C VAL A 96 2.64 18.04 17.60
N ASP A 97 2.22 17.72 16.37
CA ASP A 97 2.31 16.38 15.82
C ASP A 97 3.68 16.13 15.17
N SER A 98 4.11 14.86 15.17
CA SER A 98 5.38 14.42 14.60
C SER A 98 5.16 13.38 13.49
N SER A 99 6.25 13.07 12.78
CA SER A 99 6.32 12.02 11.76
C SER A 99 5.89 10.63 12.28
N GLU A 100 5.97 10.39 13.59
CA GLU A 100 5.50 9.14 14.23
C GLU A 100 3.98 8.97 14.12
N LYS A 101 3.21 10.07 14.18
CA LYS A 101 1.75 10.02 14.02
C LYS A 101 1.35 9.61 12.60
N ILE A 102 2.08 10.11 11.60
CA ILE A 102 1.90 9.73 10.19
C ILE A 102 2.23 8.25 10.02
N PHE A 103 3.40 7.80 10.52
CA PHE A 103 3.80 6.39 10.46
C PHE A 103 2.76 5.47 11.09
N THR A 104 2.36 5.74 12.34
CA THR A 104 1.41 4.91 13.08
C THR A 104 0.03 4.86 12.40
N PHE A 105 -0.44 6.00 11.88
CA PHE A 105 -1.71 6.06 11.15
C PHE A 105 -1.65 5.22 9.87
N MET A 106 -0.63 5.43 9.04
CA MET A 106 -0.47 4.77 7.74
C MET A 106 -0.19 3.28 7.86
N GLU A 107 0.62 2.85 8.84
CA GLU A 107 0.85 1.43 9.12
C GLU A 107 -0.46 0.75 9.56
N LYS A 108 -1.20 1.37 10.48
CA LYS A 108 -2.48 0.85 10.95
C LYS A 108 -3.50 0.73 9.82
N GLN A 109 -3.66 1.78 9.01
CA GLN A 109 -4.63 1.75 7.89
C GLN A 109 -4.16 0.81 6.78
N GLY A 110 -2.89 0.86 6.39
CA GLY A 110 -2.31 -0.03 5.39
C GLY A 110 -2.47 -1.50 5.76
N SER A 111 -2.29 -1.84 7.04
CA SER A 111 -2.54 -3.20 7.55
C SER A 111 -4.00 -3.59 7.44
N ALA A 112 -4.91 -2.72 7.91
CA ALA A 112 -6.35 -2.98 7.87
C ALA A 112 -6.90 -3.12 6.44
N TRP A 113 -6.26 -2.48 5.46
CA TRP A 113 -6.63 -2.53 4.05
C TRP A 113 -5.92 -3.61 3.26
N GLY A 114 -4.92 -4.27 3.85
CA GLY A 114 -4.05 -5.17 3.12
C GLY A 114 -3.27 -4.48 2.01
N ALA A 115 -2.80 -3.25 2.23
CA ALA A 115 -2.00 -2.54 1.25
C ALA A 115 -0.61 -3.20 1.05
N ARG A 116 0.05 -2.95 -0.09
CA ARG A 116 1.45 -3.31 -0.33
C ARG A 116 2.33 -2.50 0.62
N LYS A 117 3.25 -3.17 1.30
CA LYS A 117 4.14 -2.52 2.27
C LYS A 117 4.95 -1.39 1.63
N GLU A 118 5.50 -1.63 0.44
CA GLU A 118 6.28 -0.64 -0.32
C GLU A 118 5.50 0.64 -0.61
N VAL A 119 4.22 0.52 -0.99
CA VAL A 119 3.34 1.66 -1.29
C VAL A 119 3.07 2.48 -0.02
N ILE A 120 2.80 1.81 1.10
CA ILE A 120 2.61 2.46 2.39
C ILE A 120 3.88 3.18 2.85
N TYR A 121 5.06 2.58 2.68
CA TYR A 121 6.32 3.26 3.01
C TYR A 121 6.58 4.47 2.13
N ARG A 122 6.35 4.39 0.81
CA ARG A 122 6.43 5.55 -0.11
C ARG A 122 5.48 6.66 0.33
N ALA A 123 4.25 6.31 0.69
CA ALA A 123 3.25 7.26 1.17
C ALA A 123 3.63 7.92 2.49
N ILE A 124 4.18 7.17 3.45
CA ILE A 124 4.72 7.71 4.70
C ILE A 124 5.83 8.72 4.41
N SER A 125 6.79 8.38 3.54
CA SER A 125 7.88 9.29 3.16
C SER A 125 7.36 10.57 2.51
N ALA A 126 6.44 10.46 1.54
CA ALA A 126 5.84 11.63 0.88
C ALA A 126 5.07 12.53 1.85
N MET A 127 4.28 11.93 2.76
CA MET A 127 3.53 12.68 3.76
C MET A 127 4.44 13.35 4.79
N ASN A 128 5.52 12.69 5.22
CA ASN A 128 6.48 13.27 6.15
C ASN A 128 7.22 14.45 5.51
N GLU A 129 7.76 14.27 4.31
CA GLU A 129 8.45 15.34 3.59
C GLU A 129 7.52 16.54 3.36
N PHE A 130 6.26 16.28 2.96
CA PHE A 130 5.26 17.32 2.81
C PHE A 130 4.99 18.05 4.13
N PHE A 131 4.71 17.32 5.21
CA PHE A 131 4.40 17.88 6.52
C PHE A 131 5.55 18.71 7.08
N GLU A 132 6.78 18.20 7.00
CA GLU A 132 7.99 18.91 7.42
C GLU A 132 8.22 20.17 6.60
N SER A 133 8.05 20.08 5.28
CA SER A 133 8.20 21.23 4.38
C SER A 133 7.21 22.34 4.70
N VAL A 134 5.91 22.02 4.71
CA VAL A 134 4.88 23.06 4.93
C VAL A 134 4.94 23.65 6.34
N SER A 135 5.41 22.88 7.33
CA SER A 135 5.56 23.34 8.71
C SER A 135 6.82 24.22 8.88
N THR A 136 7.97 23.74 8.41
CA THR A 136 9.27 24.42 8.58
C THR A 136 9.34 25.71 7.77
N LEU A 137 8.75 25.71 6.58
CA LEU A 137 8.74 26.86 5.67
C LEU A 137 7.57 27.83 5.96
N GLY A 138 6.77 27.56 7.00
CA GLY A 138 5.64 28.42 7.39
C GLY A 138 4.56 28.55 6.31
N LEU A 139 4.40 27.53 5.46
CA LEU A 139 3.42 27.55 4.36
C LEU A 139 2.00 27.34 4.86
N THR A 140 1.81 26.71 6.02
CA THR A 140 0.50 26.50 6.64
C THR A 140 0.26 27.48 7.79
N LYS A 141 -0.99 27.95 7.92
CA LYS A 141 -1.46 28.79 9.03
C LYS A 141 -2.17 27.99 10.13
N GLY A 142 -2.30 26.67 9.96
CA GLY A 142 -3.04 25.83 10.89
C GLY A 142 -2.89 24.34 10.60
N LYS A 143 -3.94 23.59 10.96
CA LYS A 143 -3.95 22.13 10.84
C LYS A 143 -4.04 21.70 9.37
N ILE A 144 -3.34 20.63 9.05
CA ILE A 144 -3.38 19.96 7.76
C ILE A 144 -4.32 18.77 7.88
N LYS A 145 -5.35 18.71 7.04
CA LYS A 145 -6.25 17.57 6.94
C LYS A 145 -5.76 16.66 5.82
N ALA A 146 -5.46 15.41 6.14
CA ALA A 146 -5.11 14.38 5.18
C ALA A 146 -6.27 13.38 5.08
N ASP A 147 -6.94 13.36 3.94
CA ASP A 147 -7.92 12.34 3.59
C ASP A 147 -7.23 11.24 2.80
N VAL A 148 -7.09 10.06 3.40
CA VAL A 148 -6.47 8.90 2.77
C VAL A 148 -7.57 7.95 2.31
N SER A 149 -7.59 7.65 1.01
CA SER A 149 -8.47 6.66 0.43
C SER A 149 -7.70 5.52 -0.22
N PHE A 150 -8.24 4.31 -0.09
CA PHE A 150 -7.65 3.11 -0.63
C PHE A 150 -8.71 2.27 -1.32
N ASP A 151 -8.38 1.80 -2.52
CA ASP A 151 -9.06 0.70 -3.19
C ASP A 151 -8.05 -0.41 -3.55
N GLU A 152 -8.47 -1.40 -4.32
CA GLU A 152 -7.61 -2.54 -4.68
C GLU A 152 -6.37 -2.13 -5.50
N PHE A 153 -6.44 -1.02 -6.23
CA PHE A 153 -5.48 -0.57 -7.23
C PHE A 153 -4.80 0.75 -6.89
N ASN A 154 -5.40 1.57 -6.04
CA ASN A 154 -4.95 2.93 -5.79
C ASN A 154 -4.92 3.25 -4.29
N LEU A 155 -3.88 3.98 -3.90
CA LEU A 155 -3.85 4.73 -2.66
C LEU A 155 -3.79 6.21 -3.03
N ASP A 156 -4.78 6.97 -2.57
CA ASP A 156 -4.86 8.42 -2.79
C ASP A 156 -4.82 9.15 -1.45
N ILE A 157 -4.06 10.25 -1.40
CA ILE A 157 -3.92 11.09 -0.22
C ILE A 157 -4.23 12.53 -0.63
N ASP A 158 -5.30 13.09 -0.07
CA ASP A 158 -5.76 14.46 -0.31
C ASP A 158 -5.45 15.31 0.93
N LEU A 159 -4.42 16.15 0.81
CA LEU A 159 -3.91 17.05 1.83
C LEU A 159 -4.51 18.44 1.64
N ARG A 160 -5.10 18.98 2.71
CA ARG A 160 -5.75 20.29 2.70
C ARG A 160 -5.29 21.15 3.86
N TYR A 161 -4.93 22.40 3.57
CA TYR A 161 -4.46 23.34 4.57
C TYR A 161 -4.67 24.79 4.13
N ASP A 162 -4.74 25.70 5.09
CA ASP A 162 -4.81 27.13 4.84
C ASP A 162 -3.40 27.72 4.75
N GLY A 163 -3.11 28.52 3.73
CA GLY A 163 -1.83 29.21 3.62
C GLY A 163 -1.33 29.40 2.20
N MET A 164 -0.08 29.03 1.95
CA MET A 164 0.60 29.15 0.65
C MET A 164 0.77 27.77 0.01
N LEU A 165 0.40 27.67 -1.27
CA LEU A 165 0.49 26.42 -2.01
C LEU A 165 1.96 26.00 -2.19
N MET A 166 2.29 24.76 -1.84
CA MET A 166 3.60 24.17 -2.10
C MET A 166 3.77 23.90 -3.60
N GLU A 167 4.96 24.19 -4.13
CA GLU A 167 5.31 23.93 -5.53
C GLU A 167 5.94 22.55 -5.69
N PHE A 168 5.62 21.86 -6.80
CA PHE A 168 6.15 20.53 -7.15
C PHE A 168 6.86 20.61 -8.51
N PRO A 169 8.12 21.06 -8.56
CA PRO A 169 8.85 21.16 -9.82
C PRO A 169 9.23 19.79 -10.37
N THR A 170 9.24 19.66 -11.69
CA THR A 170 9.65 18.43 -12.40
C THR A 170 11.15 18.34 -12.62
N LEU A 171 11.87 19.46 -12.51
CA LEU A 171 13.32 19.56 -12.68
C LEU A 171 13.98 19.70 -11.32
N HIS A 172 15.06 18.95 -11.11
CA HIS A 172 15.89 19.06 -9.92
C HIS A 172 16.51 20.48 -9.85
N PRO A 173 16.33 21.23 -8.75
CA PRO A 173 16.97 22.54 -8.58
C PRO A 173 18.49 22.42 -8.66
N THR A 174 19.18 23.37 -9.29
CA THR A 174 20.64 23.29 -9.37
C THR A 174 21.29 23.70 -8.05
N GLU A 175 22.53 23.25 -7.80
CA GLU A 175 23.30 23.67 -6.62
C GLU A 175 23.45 25.20 -6.54
N THR A 176 23.50 25.87 -7.69
CA THR A 176 23.60 27.33 -7.77
C THR A 176 22.30 28.03 -7.36
N ASP A 177 21.15 27.41 -7.59
CA ASP A 177 19.84 27.91 -7.15
C ASP A 177 19.68 27.75 -5.63
N LEU A 178 20.09 26.60 -5.09
CA LEU A 178 20.04 26.30 -3.65
C LEU A 178 20.88 27.26 -2.80
N LEU A 179 22.01 27.72 -3.34
CA LEU A 179 22.89 28.68 -2.66
C LEU A 179 22.38 30.13 -2.71
N ARG A 180 21.42 30.45 -3.59
CA ARG A 180 21.02 31.83 -3.90
C ARG A 180 19.58 32.17 -3.52
N ASP A 181 18.69 31.18 -3.46
CA ASP A 181 17.26 31.39 -3.23
C ASP A 181 16.78 30.53 -2.06
N GLU A 182 16.32 31.16 -0.98
CA GLU A 182 15.68 30.44 0.14
C GLU A 182 14.45 29.63 -0.32
N LYS A 183 13.80 30.05 -1.43
CA LYS A 183 12.70 29.29 -2.04
C LYS A 183 13.17 28.07 -2.83
N ALA A 184 14.46 27.95 -3.16
CA ALA A 184 15.00 26.77 -3.81
C ALA A 184 14.94 25.54 -2.89
N THR A 185 14.99 25.73 -1.57
CA THR A 185 14.77 24.66 -0.59
C THR A 185 13.34 24.11 -0.67
N ILE A 186 12.34 24.99 -0.86
CA ILE A 186 10.93 24.58 -1.06
C ILE A 186 10.79 23.75 -2.33
N LYS A 187 11.44 24.20 -3.40
CA LYS A 187 11.46 23.49 -4.70
C LYS A 187 12.15 22.14 -4.61
N LEU A 188 13.21 22.02 -3.80
CA LEU A 188 13.90 20.76 -3.58
C LEU A 188 13.01 19.76 -2.85
N SER A 189 12.36 20.16 -1.75
CA SER A 189 11.41 19.30 -1.05
C SER A 189 10.23 18.89 -1.95
N GLY A 190 9.70 19.83 -2.73
CA GLY A 190 8.69 19.55 -3.74
C GLY A 190 9.16 18.51 -4.76
N PHE A 191 10.39 18.63 -5.25
CA PHE A 191 11.01 17.66 -6.15
C PHE A 191 11.18 16.29 -5.47
N MET A 192 11.65 16.22 -4.22
CA MET A 192 11.81 14.95 -3.50
C MET A 192 10.48 14.20 -3.35
N ILE A 193 9.39 14.92 -3.05
CA ILE A 193 8.04 14.33 -2.98
C ILE A 193 7.66 13.68 -4.32
N THR A 194 8.00 14.30 -5.46
CA THR A 194 7.72 13.70 -6.78
C THR A 194 8.44 12.38 -7.02
N GLN A 195 9.53 12.09 -6.31
CA GLN A 195 10.23 10.80 -6.40
C GLN A 195 9.56 9.70 -5.58
N TYR A 196 8.72 10.06 -4.60
CA TYR A 196 7.98 9.11 -3.79
C TYR A 196 6.62 8.74 -4.36
N VAL A 197 5.98 9.61 -5.14
CA VAL A 197 4.59 9.44 -5.62
C VAL A 197 4.54 9.11 -7.11
N ASP A 198 3.50 8.42 -7.58
CA ASP A 198 3.33 8.14 -9.01
C ASP A 198 2.72 9.35 -9.73
N THR A 199 1.87 10.11 -9.06
CA THR A 199 1.38 11.41 -9.54
C THR A 199 1.13 12.36 -8.38
N VAL A 200 1.48 13.64 -8.57
CA VAL A 200 1.10 14.74 -7.67
C VAL A 200 0.28 15.77 -8.41
N LYS A 201 -0.78 16.27 -7.77
CA LYS A 201 -1.54 17.45 -8.22
C LYS A 201 -1.61 18.45 -7.09
N SER A 202 -1.53 19.73 -7.41
CA SER A 202 -1.71 20.79 -6.42
C SER A 202 -2.62 21.86 -7.01
N ASP A 203 -3.55 22.36 -6.19
CA ASP A 203 -4.46 23.42 -6.56
C ASP A 203 -4.77 24.33 -5.36
N LEU A 204 -5.15 25.57 -5.64
CA LEU A 204 -5.64 26.53 -4.66
C LEU A 204 -7.09 26.84 -5.02
N LYS A 205 -8.02 26.45 -4.15
CA LYS A 205 -9.45 26.67 -4.35
C LYS A 205 -10.08 27.31 -3.12
N ASP A 206 -10.79 28.42 -3.32
CA ASP A 206 -11.49 29.15 -2.25
C ASP A 206 -10.57 29.53 -1.06
N GLY A 207 -9.28 29.78 -1.33
CA GLY A 207 -8.27 30.10 -0.31
C GLY A 207 -7.70 28.88 0.43
N LEU A 208 -8.19 27.68 0.13
CA LEU A 208 -7.70 26.42 0.68
C LEU A 208 -6.70 25.78 -0.30
N CYS A 209 -5.50 25.49 0.19
CA CYS A 209 -4.51 24.74 -0.55
C CYS A 209 -4.88 23.26 -0.54
N ARG A 210 -4.82 22.62 -1.71
CA ARG A 210 -5.04 21.19 -1.87
C ARG A 210 -3.86 20.55 -2.58
N VAL A 211 -3.34 19.47 -2.04
CA VAL A 211 -2.29 18.65 -2.64
C VAL A 211 -2.76 17.20 -2.65
N GLN A 212 -2.70 16.56 -3.81
CA GLN A 212 -3.13 15.19 -4.00
C GLN A 212 -1.93 14.33 -4.38
N PHE A 213 -1.67 13.29 -3.60
CA PHE A 213 -0.73 12.24 -3.94
C PHE A 213 -1.48 11.00 -4.39
N HIS A 214 -1.01 10.41 -5.48
CA HIS A 214 -1.53 9.18 -6.05
C HIS A 214 -0.43 8.13 -6.11
N PHE A 215 -0.77 6.91 -5.72
CA PHE A 215 0.11 5.75 -5.77
C PHE A 215 -0.60 4.56 -6.40
N ASP A 216 0.07 3.92 -7.35
CA ASP A 216 -0.33 2.65 -7.93
C ASP A 216 -0.06 1.50 -6.94
N HIS A 217 -1.03 0.60 -6.78
CA HIS A 217 -1.04 -0.50 -5.81
C HIS A 217 -1.41 -1.87 -6.42
#